data_AF-A0A536PNY2-F1
#
_entry.id   AF-A0A536PNY2-F1
#
_cell.length_a   1.000
_cell.length_b   1.000
_cell.length_c   1.000
_cell.angle_alpha   90.00
_cell.angle_beta   90.00
_cell.angle_gamma   90.00
#
_symmetry.space_group_name_H-M   'P 1'
#
loop_
_entity.id
_entity.type
_entity.pdbx_description
1 polymer ?
#
loop_
_entity_poly.entity_id
_entity_poly.type
_entity_poly.pdbx_seq_one_letter_code
_entity_poly.pdbx_strand_id
1 'polypeptide(L)' 'MIAHDGRKTDLLEWARWNRDLLARHEIWATRHTGELVAADLGLKLHLLLPGPEGGDAQVAAMI' A
#
# COMPACT_ATOMS: atom_id res chain seq x y z
N MET A 1 0.29 -2.54 3.06
CA MET A 1 0.88 -2.69 1.73
C MET A 1 2.20 -1.94 1.68
N ILE A 2 3.29 -2.67 1.45
CA ILE A 2 4.63 -2.11 1.33
C ILE A 2 5.24 -2.74 0.08
N ALA A 3 5.88 -1.94 -0.77
CA ALA A 3 6.68 -2.44 -1.88
C ALA A 3 7.86 -1.51 -2.17
N HIS A 4 9.04 -2.10 -2.33
CA HIS A 4 10.20 -1.44 -2.93
C HIS A 4 9.92 -1.15 -4.42
N ASP A 5 10.68 -0.23 -5.02
CA ASP A 5 10.44 0.26 -6.38
C ASP A 5 10.34 -0.85 -7.42
N GLY A 6 11.24 -1.83 -7.40
CA GLY A 6 11.24 -2.96 -8.32
C GLY A 6 10.06 -3.94 -8.16
N ARG A 7 9.19 -3.76 -7.16
CA ARG A 7 8.04 -4.64 -6.86
C ARG A 7 6.70 -3.92 -6.90
N LYS A 8 6.68 -2.60 -7.16
CA LYS A 8 5.43 -1.81 -7.19
C LYS A 8 4.49 -2.26 -8.31
N THR A 9 5.04 -2.61 -9.47
CA THR A 9 4.25 -3.14 -10.60
C THR A 9 3.57 -4.46 -10.22
N ASP A 10 4.32 -5.44 -9.70
CA ASP A 10 3.75 -6.72 -9.25
C ASP A 10 2.65 -6.51 -8.18
N LEU A 11 2.90 -5.61 -7.22
CA LEU A 11 1.94 -5.31 -6.17
C LEU A 11 0.66 -4.67 -6.73
N LEU A 12 0.77 -3.80 -7.74
CA LEU A 12 -0.39 -3.21 -8.41
C LEU A 12 -1.18 -4.28 -9.18
N GLU A 13 -0.52 -5.17 -9.91
CA GLU A 13 -1.19 -6.26 -10.63
C GLU A 13 -1.94 -7.18 -9.67
N TRP A 14 -1.29 -7.56 -8.56
CA TRP A 14 -1.95 -8.34 -7.50
C TRP A 14 -3.13 -7.58 -6.90
N ALA A 15 -2.99 -6.28 -6.65
CA ALA A 15 -4.04 -5.47 -6.05
C ALA A 15 -5.25 -5.28 -7.00
N ARG A 16 -5.03 -5.15 -8.31
CA ARG A 16 -6.09 -5.14 -9.33
C ARG A 16 -6.89 -6.44 -9.31
N TRP A 17 -6.19 -7.58 -9.32
CA TRP A 17 -6.84 -8.89 -9.26
C TRP A 17 -7.71 -9.05 -8.02
N ASN A 18 -7.27 -8.50 -6.88
CA ASN A 18 -7.95 -8.63 -5.59
C ASN A 18 -8.79 -7.40 -5.21
N ARG A 19 -9.07 -6.49 -6.16
CA ARG A 19 -9.67 -5.17 -5.86
C ARG A 19 -10.91 -5.24 -5.00
N ASP A 20 -11.87 -6.10 -5.35
CA ASP A 20 -13.16 -6.16 -4.66
C ASP A 20 -13.06 -6.78 -3.26
N LEU A 21 -12.04 -7.60 -3.02
CA LEU A 21 -11.70 -8.10 -1.69
C LEU A 21 -11.06 -6.97 -0.87
N LEU A 22 -10.08 -6.29 -1.44
CA LEU A 22 -9.36 -5.19 -0.81
C LEU A 22 -10.31 -4.04 -0.42
N ALA A 23 -11.29 -3.72 -1.25
CA ALA A 23 -12.29 -2.68 -1.01
C ALA A 23 -13.14 -2.89 0.27
N ARG A 24 -13.13 -4.10 0.84
CA ARG A 24 -13.90 -4.44 2.06
C ARG A 24 -13.08 -4.33 3.35
N HIS A 25 -11.81 -3.95 3.26
CA HIS A 25 -10.88 -3.93 4.38
C HIS A 25 -10.30 -2.53 4.59
N GLU A 26 -9.89 -2.25 5.83
CA GLU A 26 -9.01 -1.12 6.10
C GLU A 26 -7.59 -1.51 5.70
N ILE A 27 -6.98 -0.70 4.83
CA ILE A 27 -5.67 -0.98 4.25
C ILE A 27 -4.71 0.14 4.65
N TRP A 28 -3.62 -0.22 5.31
CA TRP A 28 -2.50 0.68 5.56
C TRP A 28 -1.41 0.46 4.52
N ALA A 29 -0.75 1.52 4.08
CA ALA A 29 0.36 1.44 3.14
C ALA A 29 1.41 2.51 3.36
N THR A 30 2.68 2.22 3.04
CA THR A 30 3.72 3.27 3.00
C THR A 30 3.47 4.22 1.84
N ARG A 31 3.75 5.52 2.04
CA ARG A 31 3.27 6.64 1.22
C ARG A 31 3.20 6.34 -0.29
N HIS A 32 4.34 6.14 -0.95
CA HIS A 32 4.39 5.97 -2.40
C HIS A 32 3.70 4.70 -2.90
N THR A 33 3.73 3.61 -2.14
CA THR A 33 3.00 2.40 -2.50
C THR A 33 1.50 2.65 -2.41
N GLY A 34 1.04 3.29 -1.33
CA GLY A 34 -0.37 3.57 -1.11
C GLY A 34 -0.95 4.57 -2.11
N GLU A 35 -0.19 5.62 -2.45
CA GLU A 35 -0.57 6.60 -3.48
C GLU A 35 -0.79 5.95 -4.84
N LEU A 36 0.11 5.06 -5.26
CA LEU A 36 -0.04 4.32 -6.51
C LEU A 36 -1.29 3.43 -6.53
N VAL A 37 -1.51 2.68 -5.45
CA VAL A 37 -2.69 1.81 -5.33
C VAL A 37 -3.98 2.62 -5.31
N ALA A 38 -4.00 3.73 -4.58
CA ALA A 38 -5.16 4.63 -4.51
C ALA A 38 -5.49 5.24 -5.88
N ALA A 39 -4.46 5.72 -6.60
CA ALA A 39 -4.62 6.31 -7.93
C ALA A 39 -5.10 5.29 -8.97
N ASP A 40 -4.61 4.05 -8.91
CA ASP A 40 -4.93 3.02 -9.88
C ASP A 40 -6.29 2.35 -9.63
N LEU A 41 -6.64 2.08 -8.37
CA LEU A 41 -7.81 1.27 -8.01
C LEU A 41 -8.98 2.08 -7.44
N GLY A 42 -8.75 3.36 -7.10
CA GLY A 42 -9.72 4.20 -6.42
C GLY A 42 -10.02 3.75 -4.98
N LEU A 43 -9.11 2.98 -4.37
CA LEU A 43 -9.27 2.51 -3.00
C LEU A 43 -8.84 3.60 -2.01
N LYS A 44 -9.54 3.67 -0.86
CA LYS A 44 -9.13 4.51 0.27
C LYS A 44 -8.13 3.73 1.13
N LEU A 45 -6.93 4.28 1.32
CA LEU A 45 -5.88 3.69 2.15
C LEU A 45 -5.44 4.66 3.24
N HIS A 46 -4.98 4.13 4.37
CA HIS A 46 -4.27 4.86 5.40
C HIS A 46 -2.79 4.94 5.01
N LEU A 47 -2.32 6.15 4.71
CA LEU A 47 -0.94 6.38 4.29
C LEU A 47 -0.03 6.59 5.51
N LEU A 48 1.01 5.79 5.59
CA LEU A 48 2.12 5.92 6.52
C LEU A 48 3.24 6.75 5.87
N LEU A 49 4.33 6.97 6.61
CA LEU A 49 5.52 7.59 6.06
C LEU A 49 6.12 6.73 4.93
N PRO A 50 6.96 7.32 4.06
CA PRO A 50 7.84 6.55 3.18
C PRO A 50 8.70 5.60 4.02
N GLY A 51 9.00 4.41 3.48
CA GLY A 51 9.88 3.42 4.15
C GLY A 51 11.19 4.04 4.68
N PRO A 52 11.97 4.77 3.84
CA PRO A 52 13.20 5.44 4.27
C PRO A 52 13.03 6.50 5.36
N GLU A 53 11.83 7.07 5.51
CA GLU A 53 11.50 8.08 6.54
C GLU A 53 10.90 7.45 7.80
N GLY A 54 10.91 6.11 7.92
CA GLY A 54 10.41 5.40 9.10
C GLY A 54 9.02 4.77 8.92
N GLY A 55 8.48 4.75 7.70
CA GLY A 55 7.21 4.06 7.40
C GLY A 55 7.25 2.58 7.76
N ASP A 56 8.40 1.92 7.55
CA ASP A 56 8.57 0.50 7.89
C ASP A 56 8.56 0.28 9.41
N ALA A 57 9.13 1.22 10.18
CA ALA A 57 9.08 1.19 11.63
C ALA A 57 7.66 1.45 12.17
N GLN A 58 6.89 2.33 11.51
CA GLN A 58 5.47 2.52 11.85
C GLN A 58 4.68 1.22 11.65
N VAL A 59 4.92 0.50 10.54
CA VAL A 59 4.27 -0.80 10.32
C VAL A 59 4.68 -1.80 11.40
N ALA A 60 5.97 -1.87 11.73
CA ALA A 60 6.46 -2.78 12.78
C ALA A 60 5.83 -2.50 14.15
N ALA A 61 5.50 -1.24 14.47
CA ALA A 61 4.85 -0.86 15.73
C ALA A 61 3.35 -1.18 15.78
N MET A 62 2.73 -1.52 14.64
CA MET A 62 1.30 -1.87 14.53
C MET A 62 1.04 -3.39 14.57
N ILE A 63 2.10 -4.20 14.62
CA ILE A 63 2.06 -5.67 14.65
C ILE A 63 2.38 -6.14 16.07
#